data_AF-A0A966RRB0-F1
#
_entry.id   AF-A0A966RRB0-F1
#
_cell.length_a   1.000
_cell.length_b   1.000
_cell.length_c   1.000
_cell.angle_alpha   90.00
_cell.angle_beta   90.00
_cell.angle_gamma   90.00
#
_symmetry.space_group_name_H-M   'P 1'
#
loop_
_entity.id
_entity.type
_entity.pdbx_description
1 polymer ?
#
loop_
_entity_poly.entity_id
_entity_poly.type
_entity_poly.pdbx_seq_one_letter_code
_entity_poly.pdbx_strand_id
1 'polypeptide(L)'
;WQRMLYEGKFTSIEDLSAAEKINPSYVSRVLRLAFLSPKVVQTILDGSHPAWLTMRDLMQPFSLDWQQQEKKFLYELKDSTSRVTSKSGF
;
A
#
# COMPACT_ATOMS: atom_id res chain seq x y z
N TRP A 1 8.17 14.78 -1.97
CA TRP A 1 9.51 14.16 -1.97
C TRP A 1 9.94 13.60 -3.31
N GLN A 2 9.18 12.71 -3.97
CA GLN A 2 9.60 12.13 -5.26
C GLN A 2 9.98 13.18 -6.32
N ARG A 3 9.20 14.26 -6.43
CA ARG A 3 9.53 15.39 -7.29
C ARG A 3 10.85 16.09 -6.94
N MET A 4 11.17 16.24 -5.65
CA MET A 4 12.43 16.86 -5.22
C MET A 4 13.64 16.00 -5.56
N LEU A 5 13.49 14.67 -5.51
CA LEU A 5 14.52 13.73 -5.98
C LEU A 5 14.67 13.80 -7.50
N TYR A 6 13.56 13.86 -8.23
CA TYR A 6 13.55 13.96 -9.69
C TYR A 6 14.16 15.28 -10.20
N GLU A 7 13.85 16.40 -9.55
CA GLU A 7 14.40 17.72 -9.84
C GLU A 7 15.87 17.86 -9.38
N GLY A 8 16.47 16.83 -8.78
CA GLY A 8 17.86 16.84 -8.32
C GLY A 8 18.11 17.72 -7.10
N LYS A 9 17.07 18.21 -6.43
CA LYS A 9 17.19 18.99 -5.18
C LYS A 9 17.87 18.18 -4.07
N PHE A 10 17.67 16.86 -4.08
CA PHE A 10 18.40 15.90 -3.27
C PHE A 10 18.90 14.77 -4.17
N THR A 11 20.11 14.29 -3.95
CA THR A 11 20.73 13.29 -4.83
C THR A 11 20.41 11.85 -4.41
N SER A 12 19.96 11.67 -3.17
CA SER A 12 19.67 10.37 -2.59
C SER A 12 18.53 10.42 -1.56
N ILE A 13 18.05 9.24 -1.15
CA ILE A 13 17.09 9.12 -0.05
C ILE A 13 17.76 9.54 1.26
N GLU A 14 19.04 9.25 1.41
CA GLU A 14 19.87 9.60 2.55
C GLU A 14 19.93 11.13 2.72
N ASP A 15 20.20 11.87 1.66
CA ASP A 15 20.24 13.34 1.67
C ASP A 15 18.88 13.93 2.06
N LEU A 16 17.81 13.44 1.43
CA LEU A 16 16.45 13.87 1.72
C LEU A 16 16.08 13.58 3.19
N SER A 17 16.45 12.40 3.68
CA SER A 17 16.17 11.97 5.05
C SER A 17 16.89 12.84 6.09
N ALA A 18 18.14 13.21 5.82
CA ALA A 18 18.93 14.10 6.68
C ALA A 18 18.34 15.51 6.72
N ALA A 19 17.95 16.04 5.55
CA ALA A 19 17.34 17.37 5.44
C ALA A 19 15.99 17.46 6.14
N GLU A 20 15.13 16.45 5.98
CA GLU A 20 13.81 16.40 6.59
C GLU A 20 13.84 15.90 8.05
N LYS A 21 14.99 15.41 8.54
CA LYS A 21 15.18 14.79 9.87
C LYS A 21 14.25 13.60 10.10
N ILE A 22 14.08 12.79 9.06
CA ILE A 22 13.20 11.60 9.06
C ILE A 22 14.05 10.36 8.82
N ASN A 23 13.64 9.23 9.38
CA ASN A 23 14.35 7.97 9.16
C ASN A 23 14.33 7.56 7.66
N PRO A 24 15.47 7.20 7.05
CA PRO A 24 15.54 6.81 5.64
C PRO A 24 14.56 5.69 5.26
N SER A 25 14.42 4.68 6.12
CA SER A 25 13.49 3.56 5.89
C SER A 25 12.03 4.03 5.86
N TYR A 26 11.68 5.09 6.57
CA TYR A 26 10.34 5.69 6.51
C TYR A 26 10.14 6.46 5.21
N VAL A 27 11.12 7.29 4.82
CA VAL A 27 11.11 8.01 3.54
C VAL A 27 10.93 7.03 2.38
N SER A 28 11.69 5.93 2.36
CA SER A 28 11.57 4.86 1.35
C SER A 28 10.18 4.21 1.32
N ARG A 29 9.55 4.00 2.48
CA ARG A 29 8.19 3.43 2.54
C ARG A 29 7.15 4.40 1.98
N VAL A 30 7.23 5.68 2.34
CA VAL A 30 6.32 6.71 1.82
C VAL A 30 6.51 6.92 0.32
N LEU A 31 7.75 7.01 -0.17
CA LEU A 31 8.03 7.13 -1.60
C LEU A 31 7.49 5.94 -2.40
N ARG A 32 7.49 4.73 -1.82
CA ARG A 32 6.92 3.55 -2.48
C ARG A 32 5.44 3.73 -2.80
N LEU A 33 4.68 4.46 -1.98
CA LEU A 33 3.24 4.69 -2.19
C LEU A 33 2.95 5.44 -3.49
N ALA A 34 3.91 6.19 -4.04
CA ALA A 34 3.76 6.82 -5.35
C ALA A 34 3.70 5.82 -6.51
N PHE A 35 4.02 4.55 -6.28
CA PHE A 35 3.92 3.46 -7.25
C PHE A 35 2.64 2.63 -7.10
N LEU A 36 1.69 3.07 -6.27
CA LEU A 36 0.36 2.47 -6.22
C LEU A 36 -0.34 2.60 -7.57
N SER A 37 -1.15 1.60 -7.92
CA SER A 37 -1.92 1.64 -9.15
C SER A 37 -2.91 2.82 -9.10
N PRO A 38 -3.18 3.48 -10.24
CA PRO A 38 -4.16 4.55 -10.30
C PRO A 38 -5.53 4.14 -9.73
N LYS A 39 -5.92 2.88 -9.93
CA LYS A 39 -7.18 2.33 -9.41
C LYS A 39 -7.20 2.29 -7.88
N VAL A 40 -6.12 1.82 -7.25
CA VAL A 40 -6.01 1.78 -5.77
C VAL A 40 -6.07 3.20 -5.21
N VAL A 41 -5.34 4.15 -5.79
CA VAL A 41 -5.35 5.55 -5.36
C VAL A 41 -6.76 6.13 -5.47
N GLN A 42 -7.43 5.94 -6.61
CA GLN A 42 -8.78 6.45 -6.83
C GLN A 42 -9.77 5.86 -5.83
N THR A 43 -9.75 4.54 -5.61
CA THR A 43 -10.65 3.88 -4.65
C THR A 43 -10.43 4.37 -3.21
N ILE A 44 -9.19 4.69 -2.83
CA ILE A 44 -8.90 5.30 -1.53
C ILE A 44 -9.46 6.72 -1.45
N LEU A 45 -9.21 7.56 -2.46
CA LEU A 45 -9.71 8.94 -2.51
C LEU A 45 -11.24 9.03 -2.53
N ASP A 46 -11.89 8.07 -3.18
CA ASP A 46 -13.35 7.94 -3.23
C ASP A 46 -13.94 7.43 -1.89
N GLY A 47 -13.10 7.01 -0.94
CA GLY A 47 -13.55 6.39 0.31
C GLY A 47 -14.24 5.03 0.11
N SER A 48 -14.05 4.40 -1.05
CA SER A 48 -14.67 3.12 -1.43
C SER A 48 -13.73 1.92 -1.23
N HIS A 49 -12.61 2.13 -0.56
CA HIS A 49 -11.66 1.07 -0.23
C HIS A 49 -12.25 0.10 0.81
N PRO A 50 -11.80 -1.17 0.83
CA PRO A 50 -12.26 -2.12 1.84
C PRO A 50 -12.00 -1.61 3.27
N ALA A 51 -12.95 -1.87 4.18
CA ALA A 51 -12.88 -1.39 5.57
C ALA A 51 -11.67 -1.96 6.36
N TRP A 52 -11.12 -3.08 5.91
CA TRP A 52 -9.94 -3.70 6.52
C TRP A 52 -8.62 -3.05 6.06
N LEU A 53 -8.61 -2.29 4.96
CA LEU A 53 -7.39 -1.70 4.42
C LEU A 53 -6.95 -0.52 5.27
N THR A 54 -5.76 -0.63 5.88
CA THR A 54 -5.19 0.43 6.72
C THR A 54 -3.90 1.01 6.11
N MET A 55 -3.49 2.18 6.61
CA MET A 55 -2.18 2.76 6.26
C MET A 55 -1.02 1.82 6.59
N ARG A 56 -1.14 0.99 7.64
CA ARG A 56 -0.11 0.00 8.00
C ARG A 56 0.09 -1.02 6.89
N ASP A 57 -0.98 -1.44 6.23
CA ASP A 57 -0.95 -2.42 5.14
C ASP A 57 -0.35 -1.83 3.87
N LEU A 58 -0.67 -0.57 3.56
CA LEU A 58 -0.07 0.19 2.45
C LEU A 58 1.44 0.41 2.64
N MET A 59 1.91 0.53 3.88
CA MET A 59 3.32 0.74 4.20
C MET A 59 4.17 -0.55 4.17
N GLN A 60 3.55 -1.72 4.00
CA GLN A 60 4.28 -2.98 3.76
C GLN A 60 4.80 -3.05 2.32
N PRO A 61 5.87 -3.81 2.05
CA PRO A 61 6.27 -4.10 0.67
C PRO A 61 5.11 -4.66 -0.17
N PHE A 62 5.00 -4.20 -1.41
CA PHE A 62 4.02 -4.65 -2.39
C PHE A 62 4.65 -4.76 -3.77
N SER A 63 4.01 -5.55 -4.64
CA SER A 63 4.44 -5.78 -6.02
C SER A 63 4.32 -4.51 -6.85
N LEU A 64 5.24 -4.27 -7.79
CA LEU A 64 5.10 -3.17 -8.76
C LEU A 64 4.07 -3.48 -9.86
N ASP A 65 3.63 -4.73 -9.96
CA ASP A 65 2.55 -5.12 -10.86
C ASP A 65 1.20 -4.63 -10.33
N TRP A 66 0.51 -3.81 -11.12
CA TRP A 66 -0.75 -3.18 -10.70
C TRP A 66 -1.88 -4.18 -10.48
N GLN A 67 -1.97 -5.25 -11.28
CA GLN A 67 -3.01 -6.26 -11.08
C GLN A 67 -2.85 -6.97 -9.73
N GLN A 68 -1.61 -7.27 -9.33
CA GLN A 68 -1.30 -7.82 -8.02
C GLN A 68 -1.58 -6.82 -6.89
N GLN A 69 -1.32 -5.52 -7.08
CA GLN A 69 -1.65 -4.49 -6.10
C GLN A 69 -3.17 -4.37 -5.90
N GLU A 70 -3.93 -4.24 -6.98
CA GLU A 70 -5.39 -4.19 -6.94
C GLU A 70 -5.93 -5.45 -6.27
N LYS A 71 -5.34 -6.61 -6.60
CA LYS A 71 -5.73 -7.85 -5.95
C LYS A 71 -5.50 -7.84 -4.44
N LYS A 72 -4.34 -7.35 -4.04
CA LYS A 72 -3.93 -7.29 -2.63
C LYS A 72 -4.74 -6.27 -1.83
N PHE A 73 -5.08 -5.13 -2.41
CA PHE A 73 -5.61 -3.98 -1.67
C PHE A 73 -7.12 -3.77 -1.82
N LEU A 74 -7.74 -4.25 -2.89
CA LEU A 74 -9.14 -3.93 -3.21
C LEU A 74 -10.11 -5.11 -3.05
N TYR A 75 -9.66 -6.36 -3.14
CA TYR A 75 -10.56 -7.49 -2.92
C TYR A 75 -10.73 -7.78 -1.44
N GLU A 76 -11.99 -7.91 -1.02
CA GLU A 76 -12.30 -8.49 0.29
C GLU A 76 -11.90 -9.97 0.31
N LEU A 77 -11.24 -10.41 1.39
CA LEU A 77 -11.13 -11.82 1.73
C LEU A 77 -12.52 -12.36 2.09
N LYS A 78 -13.37 -12.56 1.08
CA LYS A 78 -14.55 -13.42 1.20
C LYS A 78 -14.10 -14.85 0.92
N ASP A 79 -14.45 -15.74 1.85
CA ASP A 79 -14.20 -17.19 1.90
C ASP A 79 -12.86 -17.70 2.46
N SER A 80 -12.79 -17.76 3.78
CA SER A 80 -12.15 -18.90 4.48
C SER A 80 -12.97 -19.43 5.65
N THR A 81 -14.23 -19.01 5.83
CA THR A 81 -15.10 -19.49 6.93
C THR A 81 -16.46 -19.94 6.40
N SER A 82 -16.42 -20.83 5.40
CA SER A 82 -17.61 -21.54 4.89
C SER A 82 -17.28 -23.02 4.62
N ARG A 83 -16.47 -23.67 5.48
CA ARG A 83 -16.25 -25.13 5.43
C ARG A 83 -16.10 -25.81 6.79
N VAL A 84 -16.61 -25.26 7.88
CA VAL A 84 -16.84 -26.07 9.09
C VAL A 84 -18.06 -25.51 9.81
N THR A 85 -19.26 -26.01 9.45
CA THR A 85 -20.41 -26.24 10.34
C THR A 85 -21.67 -26.50 9.51
N SER A 86 -21.84 -27.77 9.10
CA SER A 86 -23.14 -28.43 9.13
C SER A 86 -22.81 -29.90 9.46
N LYS A 87 -22.83 -30.26 10.76
CA LYS A 87 -23.92 -31.04 11.39
C LYS A 87 -24.15 -32.35 10.62
N SER A 88 -23.69 -33.50 11.11
CA SER A 88 -24.26 -34.24 12.26
C SER A 88 -25.79 -34.21 12.24
N GLY A 89 -26.39 -35.35 11.90
CA GLY A 89 -27.83 -35.61 11.96
C GLY A 89 -28.43 -36.08 10.65
N PHE A 90 -28.16 -37.34 10.26
CA PHE A 90 -29.11 -38.47 10.24
C PHE A 90 -28.35 -39.74 9.84
#